data_AF-A0A7Y4QW48-F1
#
_entry.id   AF-A0A7Y4QW48-F1
#
_cell.length_a   1.000
_cell.length_b   1.000
_cell.length_c   1.000
_cell.angle_alpha   90.00
_cell.angle_beta   90.00
_cell.angle_gamma   90.00
#
_symmetry.space_group_name_H-M   'P 1'
#
loop_
_entity.id
_entity.type
_entity.pdbx_description
1 polymer ?
#
loop_
_entity_poly.entity_id
_entity_poly.type
_entity_poly.pdbx_seq_one_letter_code
_entity_poly.pdbx_strand_id
1 'polypeptide(L)'
;MEMYPERFSVKKSIEEVTNVVSPLARNKNISINIDVPKDLKYVKVDKQKFKQILYNLMSNSVKFTNDGGNINITGQLYDDNQFSIRVTDTGIGIRKEDLSKLFYEFQQIDSGLARKYQGTGLGLALTKKIIEFQNGKVEVESEFGKGSTFTVFLPTEMETEGMVA
;
A
#
# COMPACT_ATOMS: atom_id res chain seq x y z
N MET A 1 4.20 -19.22 2.46
CA MET A 1 5.07 -18.04 2.19
C MET A 1 6.06 -17.99 3.34
N GLU A 2 7.34 -17.81 3.09
CA GLU A 2 8.31 -17.60 4.16
C GLU A 2 8.46 -16.10 4.44
N MET A 3 8.69 -15.75 5.70
CA MET A 3 8.94 -14.39 6.20
C MET A 3 10.30 -14.36 6.88
N TYR A 4 11.01 -13.25 6.69
CA TYR A 4 12.32 -13.03 7.28
C TYR A 4 12.28 -11.70 8.05
N PRO A 5 11.79 -11.70 9.29
CA PRO A 5 11.62 -10.47 10.06
C PRO A 5 12.98 -9.83 10.33
N GLU A 6 13.10 -8.54 10.01
CA GLU A 6 14.29 -7.75 10.30
C GLU A 6 13.91 -6.37 10.83
N ARG A 7 14.78 -5.79 11.66
CA ARG A 7 14.56 -4.44 12.16
C ARG A 7 14.96 -3.43 11.09
N PHE A 8 14.01 -2.59 10.65
CA PHE A 8 14.28 -1.56 9.63
C PHE A 8 13.56 -0.24 9.92
N SER A 9 14.00 0.83 9.24
CA SER A 9 13.35 2.14 9.35
C SER A 9 12.16 2.25 8.40
N VAL A 10 10.98 2.51 8.95
CA VAL A 10 9.73 2.65 8.19
C VAL A 10 9.84 3.76 7.15
N LYS A 11 10.26 4.96 7.59
CA LYS A 11 10.45 6.12 6.72
C LYS A 11 11.43 5.85 5.57
N LYS A 12 12.59 5.26 5.88
CA LYS A 12 13.60 4.92 4.84
C LYS A 12 13.04 3.93 3.81
N SER A 13 12.29 2.92 4.25
CA SER A 13 11.66 1.97 3.34
C SER A 13 10.60 2.62 2.44
N ILE A 14 9.83 3.58 2.96
CA ILE A 14 8.86 4.38 2.17
C ILE A 14 9.59 5.25 1.14
N GLU A 15 10.67 5.93 1.54
CA GLU A 15 11.50 6.74 0.64
C GLU A 15 12.12 5.89 -0.47
N GLU A 16 12.65 4.70 -0.14
CA GLU A 16 13.21 3.76 -1.11
C GLU A 16 12.16 3.34 -2.16
N VAL A 17 10.93 3.03 -1.75
CA VAL A 17 9.84 2.69 -2.69
C VAL A 17 9.39 3.91 -3.48
N THR A 18 9.31 5.07 -2.85
CA THR A 18 8.94 6.33 -3.50
C THR A 18 9.91 6.68 -4.62
N ASN A 19 11.21 6.45 -4.43
CA ASN A 19 12.22 6.67 -5.48
C ASN A 19 12.00 5.77 -6.70
N VAL A 20 11.56 4.52 -6.49
CA VAL A 20 11.23 3.59 -7.59
C VAL A 20 10.00 4.05 -8.38
N VAL A 21 8.99 4.60 -7.69
CA VAL A 21 7.71 5.01 -8.31
C VAL A 21 7.75 6.44 -8.85
N SER A 22 8.67 7.28 -8.37
CA SER A 22 8.79 8.70 -8.73
C SER A 22 8.85 8.99 -10.24
N PRO A 23 9.56 8.22 -11.09
CA PRO A 23 9.54 8.45 -12.53
C PRO A 23 8.14 8.34 -13.14
N LEU A 24 7.34 7.37 -12.69
CA LEU A 24 5.96 7.18 -13.15
C LEU A 24 5.05 8.34 -12.71
N ALA A 25 5.24 8.81 -11.47
CA ALA A 25 4.50 9.95 -10.95
C ALA A 25 4.85 11.25 -11.69
N ARG A 26 6.14 11.49 -11.95
CA ARG A 26 6.63 12.66 -12.70
C ARG A 26 6.06 12.72 -14.12
N ASN A 27 5.96 11.58 -14.81
CA ASN A 27 5.34 11.52 -16.15
C ASN A 27 3.88 12.01 -16.16
N LYS A 28 3.20 11.94 -15.01
CA LYS A 28 1.82 12.40 -14.82
C LYS A 28 1.73 13.68 -14.00
N ASN A 29 2.86 14.36 -13.72
CA ASN A 29 2.89 15.53 -12.83
C ASN A 29 2.23 15.29 -11.46
N ILE A 30 2.28 14.06 -10.94
CA ILE A 30 1.70 13.70 -9.64
C ILE A 30 2.69 14.06 -8.53
N SER A 31 2.21 14.78 -7.51
CA SER A 31 2.99 15.06 -6.31
C SER A 31 2.87 13.93 -5.31
N ILE A 32 4.00 13.51 -4.71
CA ILE A 32 4.05 12.50 -3.66
C ILE A 32 4.53 13.16 -2.37
N ASN A 33 3.73 13.08 -1.31
CA ASN A 33 4.05 13.61 0.02
C ASN A 33 4.20 12.46 1.01
N ILE A 34 5.21 12.52 1.88
CA ILE A 34 5.45 11.53 2.93
C ILE A 34 5.41 12.23 4.28
N ASP A 35 4.47 11.82 5.13
CA ASP A 35 4.33 12.30 6.49
C ASP A 35 4.32 11.13 7.47
N VAL A 36 5.51 10.77 7.94
CA VAL A 36 5.72 9.70 8.90
C VAL A 36 6.31 10.30 10.16
N PRO A 37 5.65 10.18 11.32
CA PRO A 37 6.08 10.79 12.55
C PRO A 37 7.36 10.11 13.08
N LYS A 38 8.11 10.84 13.90
CA LYS A 38 9.45 10.41 14.37
C LYS A 38 9.40 9.24 15.35
N ASP A 39 8.27 9.04 16.01
CA ASP A 39 7.98 7.93 16.92
C ASP A 39 7.85 6.59 16.17
N LEU A 40 7.28 6.58 14.96
CA LEU A 40 7.27 5.43 14.06
C LEU A 40 8.61 5.28 13.31
N LYS A 41 9.70 5.15 14.07
CA LYS A 41 11.05 5.14 13.48
C LYS A 41 11.45 3.76 12.94
N TYR A 42 11.21 2.71 13.71
CA TYR A 42 11.65 1.34 13.42
C TYR A 42 10.57 0.33 13.77
N VAL A 43 10.50 -0.73 12.97
CA VAL A 43 9.66 -1.92 13.20
C VAL A 43 10.48 -3.17 12.90
N LYS A 44 10.05 -4.33 13.38
CA LYS A 44 10.67 -5.63 13.11
C LYS A 44 9.65 -6.55 12.43
N VAL A 45 9.58 -6.44 11.10
CA VAL A 45 8.75 -7.27 10.22
C VAL A 45 9.56 -7.63 8.98
N ASP A 46 9.01 -8.40 8.04
CA ASP A 46 9.72 -8.65 6.78
C ASP A 46 9.78 -7.39 5.92
N LYS A 47 10.97 -6.79 5.82
CA LYS A 47 11.19 -5.53 5.09
C LYS A 47 10.88 -5.65 3.61
N GLN A 48 11.21 -6.79 2.98
CA GLN A 48 11.00 -6.96 1.54
C GLN A 48 9.52 -7.06 1.23
N LYS A 49 8.78 -7.78 2.07
CA LYS A 49 7.32 -7.88 1.99
C LYS A 49 6.63 -6.54 2.29
N PHE A 50 7.12 -5.79 3.27
CA PHE A 50 6.67 -4.42 3.52
C PHE A 50 6.86 -3.52 2.29
N LYS A 51 8.05 -3.53 1.67
CA LYS A 51 8.31 -2.76 0.44
C LYS A 51 7.45 -3.23 -0.73
N GLN A 52 7.15 -4.53 -0.83
CA GLN A 52 6.27 -5.08 -1.83
C GLN A 52 4.81 -4.59 -1.67
N ILE A 53 4.30 -4.54 -0.43
CA ILE A 53 3.00 -3.93 -0.13
C ILE A 53 2.99 -2.48 -0.60
N LEU A 54 3.96 -1.68 -0.16
CA LEU A 54 4.05 -0.26 -0.50
C LEU A 54 4.15 -0.04 -2.00
N TYR A 55 5.00 -0.80 -2.70
CA TYR A 55 5.16 -0.67 -4.14
C TYR A 55 3.84 -0.92 -4.86
N ASN A 56 3.08 -1.95 -4.46
CA ASN A 56 1.81 -2.24 -5.09
C ASN A 56 0.77 -1.14 -4.83
N LEU A 57 0.67 -0.63 -3.60
CA LEU A 57 -0.24 0.48 -3.29
C LEU A 57 0.16 1.77 -4.03
N MET A 58 1.43 2.13 -4.02
CA MET A 58 1.96 3.34 -4.66
C MET A 58 1.85 3.29 -6.19
N SER A 59 2.17 2.16 -6.81
CA SER A 59 2.04 2.00 -8.27
C SER A 59 0.57 2.03 -8.71
N ASN A 60 -0.35 1.43 -7.96
CA ASN A 60 -1.79 1.57 -8.22
C ASN A 60 -2.26 3.02 -8.04
N SER A 61 -1.80 3.70 -6.99
CA SER A 61 -2.13 5.10 -6.75
C SER A 61 -1.69 5.98 -7.93
N VAL A 62 -0.45 5.83 -8.42
CA VAL A 62 0.04 6.56 -9.61
C VAL A 62 -0.72 6.18 -10.87
N LYS A 63 -1.00 4.89 -11.06
CA LYS A 63 -1.74 4.36 -12.21
C LYS A 63 -3.11 5.03 -12.34
N PHE A 64 -3.85 5.14 -11.24
CA PHE A 64 -5.25 5.59 -11.22
C PHE A 64 -5.46 7.07 -10.85
N THR A 65 -4.40 7.78 -10.44
CA THR A 65 -4.44 9.24 -10.22
C THR A 65 -4.32 9.99 -11.54
N ASN A 66 -5.16 10.99 -11.80
CA ASN A 66 -5.07 11.78 -13.04
C ASN A 66 -3.82 12.69 -13.04
N ASP A 67 -3.49 13.24 -14.20
CA ASP A 67 -2.34 14.13 -14.32
C ASP A 67 -2.52 15.37 -13.40
N GLY A 68 -1.44 15.77 -12.71
CA GLY A 68 -1.47 16.87 -11.75
C GLY A 68 -2.06 16.52 -10.37
N GLY A 69 -2.42 15.25 -10.14
CA GLY A 69 -2.99 14.80 -8.86
C GLY A 69 -1.96 14.66 -7.73
N ASN A 70 -2.42 14.14 -6.60
CA ASN A 70 -1.60 14.00 -5.39
C ASN A 70 -1.72 12.60 -4.79
N ILE A 71 -0.61 12.14 -4.22
CA ILE A 71 -0.53 10.95 -3.38
C ILE A 71 0.11 11.34 -2.06
N ASN A 72 -0.51 10.96 -0.95
CA ASN A 72 0.00 11.19 0.39
C ASN A 72 0.22 9.85 1.10
N ILE A 73 1.43 9.65 1.65
CA ILE A 73 1.77 8.50 2.49
C ILE A 73 1.89 8.99 3.92
N THR A 74 1.01 8.51 4.79
CA THR A 74 1.04 8.80 6.22
C THR A 74 1.36 7.55 7.02
N GLY A 75 2.09 7.70 8.13
CA GLY A 75 2.34 6.62 9.08
C GLY A 75 1.85 7.00 10.47
N GLN A 76 1.42 6.02 11.26
CA GLN A 76 1.01 6.26 12.64
C GLN A 76 1.26 5.01 13.50
N LEU A 77 1.68 5.20 14.75
CA LEU A 77 1.54 4.15 15.77
C LEU A 77 0.06 4.09 16.18
N TYR A 78 -0.58 2.95 15.95
CA TYR A 78 -1.99 2.76 16.28
C TYR A 78 -2.14 2.39 17.77
N ASP A 79 -1.23 1.54 18.25
CA ASP A 79 -1.03 1.19 19.66
C ASP A 79 0.43 0.71 19.86
N ASP A 80 0.76 0.14 21.02
CA ASP A 80 2.13 -0.33 21.33
C ASP A 80 2.59 -1.50 20.43
N ASN A 81 1.65 -2.26 19.87
CA ASN A 81 1.89 -3.49 19.13
C ASN A 81 1.60 -3.36 17.63
N GLN A 82 0.96 -2.29 17.17
CA GLN A 82 0.57 -2.09 15.78
C GLN A 82 0.88 -0.69 15.26
N PHE A 83 1.29 -0.64 14.00
CA PHE A 83 1.42 0.60 13.25
C PHE A 83 0.55 0.54 12.00
N SER A 84 0.17 1.71 11.50
CA SER A 84 -0.54 1.85 10.23
C SER A 84 0.27 2.66 9.23
N ILE A 85 0.17 2.26 7.96
CA ILE A 85 0.56 3.08 6.81
C ILE A 85 -0.67 3.32 5.97
N ARG A 86 -0.94 4.59 5.69
CA ARG A 86 -2.03 5.01 4.85
C ARG A 86 -1.51 5.64 3.56
N VAL A 87 -1.98 5.14 2.42
CA VAL A 87 -1.71 5.69 1.09
C VAL A 87 -3.00 6.27 0.54
N THR A 88 -3.06 7.60 0.42
CA THR A 88 -4.22 8.34 -0.09
C THR A 88 -3.89 8.94 -1.44
N ASP A 89 -4.76 8.73 -2.43
CA ASP A 89 -4.65 9.28 -3.78
C ASP A 89 -5.85 10.15 -4.13
N THR A 90 -5.67 11.09 -5.06
CA THR A 90 -6.75 11.94 -5.61
C THR A 90 -7.22 11.45 -6.98
N GLY A 91 -7.18 10.14 -7.21
CA GLY A 91 -7.48 9.54 -8.50
C GLY A 91 -8.97 9.33 -8.78
N ILE A 92 -9.24 8.43 -9.71
CA ILE A 92 -10.60 8.16 -10.18
C ILE A 92 -11.52 7.55 -9.11
N GLY A 93 -10.96 7.11 -7.97
CA GLY A 93 -11.71 6.39 -6.95
C GLY A 93 -12.29 5.06 -7.44
N ILE A 94 -13.01 4.40 -6.55
CA ILE A 94 -13.55 3.05 -6.74
C ILE A 94 -15.05 3.10 -6.43
N ARG A 95 -15.84 2.45 -7.27
CA ARG A 95 -17.29 2.36 -7.05
C ARG A 95 -17.59 1.41 -5.90
N LYS A 96 -18.67 1.67 -5.16
CA LYS A 96 -19.02 0.93 -3.94
C LYS A 96 -19.21 -0.57 -4.22
N GLU A 97 -19.82 -0.89 -5.36
CA GLU A 97 -20.06 -2.25 -5.85
C GLU A 97 -18.76 -3.03 -6.15
N ASP A 98 -17.67 -2.33 -6.45
CA ASP A 98 -16.39 -2.93 -6.80
C ASP A 98 -15.43 -3.07 -5.61
N LEU A 99 -15.68 -2.38 -4.49
CA LEU A 99 -14.87 -2.48 -3.28
C LEU A 99 -14.75 -3.92 -2.76
N SER A 100 -15.87 -4.66 -2.80
CA SER A 100 -15.91 -6.07 -2.36
C SER A 100 -15.02 -7.00 -3.19
N LYS A 101 -14.59 -6.54 -4.37
CA LYS A 101 -13.89 -7.34 -5.38
C LYS A 101 -12.39 -7.06 -5.48
N LEU A 102 -11.91 -5.97 -4.86
CA LEU A 102 -10.54 -5.46 -5.02
C LEU A 102 -9.43 -6.47 -4.74
N PHE A 103 -9.70 -7.43 -3.86
CA PHE A 103 -8.71 -8.38 -3.38
C PHE A 103 -8.85 -9.78 -3.99
N TYR A 104 -9.75 -9.96 -4.97
CA TYR A 104 -9.82 -11.21 -5.72
C TYR A 104 -8.75 -11.27 -6.81
N GLU A 105 -8.12 -12.43 -6.95
CA GLU A 105 -7.14 -12.66 -7.99
C GLU A 105 -7.76 -12.55 -9.38
N PHE A 106 -6.99 -12.00 -10.33
CA PHE A 106 -7.38 -11.83 -11.74
C PHE A 106 -8.59 -10.93 -11.97
N GLN A 107 -9.11 -10.25 -10.94
CA GLN A 107 -10.16 -9.26 -11.14
C GLN A 107 -9.57 -7.91 -11.54
N GLN A 108 -10.00 -7.42 -12.69
CA GLN A 108 -9.85 -6.02 -13.09
C GLN A 108 -11.23 -5.37 -12.99
N ILE A 109 -11.32 -4.26 -12.27
CA ILE A 109 -12.56 -3.50 -12.17
C ILE A 109 -12.81 -2.79 -13.50
N ASP A 110 -13.96 -3.08 -14.10
CA ASP A 110 -14.35 -2.59 -15.42
C ASP A 110 -14.87 -1.14 -15.31
N SER A 111 -13.99 -0.23 -14.92
CA SER A 111 -14.20 1.19 -15.21
C SER A 111 -13.84 1.36 -16.68
N GLY A 112 -14.64 2.05 -17.50
CA GLY A 112 -14.31 2.27 -18.93
C GLY A 112 -12.91 2.89 -19.20
N LEU A 113 -12.22 3.35 -18.15
CA LEU A 113 -10.82 3.79 -18.09
C LEU A 113 -9.80 2.66 -17.82
N ALA A 114 -10.17 1.55 -17.17
CA ALA A 114 -9.31 0.41 -16.85
C ALA A 114 -8.73 -0.28 -18.10
N ARG A 115 -9.45 -0.23 -19.23
CA ARG A 115 -8.93 -0.72 -20.53
C ARG A 115 -7.63 -0.03 -20.98
N LYS A 116 -7.37 1.20 -20.51
CA LYS A 116 -6.14 1.95 -20.82
C LYS A 116 -4.94 1.51 -19.98
N TYR A 117 -5.17 0.79 -18.87
CA TYR A 117 -4.11 0.48 -17.91
C TYR A 117 -4.04 -1.04 -17.61
N GLN A 118 -3.20 -1.74 -18.37
CA GLN A 118 -2.92 -3.16 -18.17
C GLN A 118 -2.43 -3.46 -16.73
N GLY A 119 -2.88 -4.57 -16.16
CA GLY A 119 -2.40 -5.10 -14.88
C GLY A 119 -2.89 -6.53 -14.70
N THR A 120 -2.14 -7.39 -14.01
CA THR A 120 -2.49 -8.82 -13.90
C THR A 120 -3.69 -9.10 -12.98
N GLY A 121 -4.19 -8.11 -12.24
CA GLY A 121 -5.19 -8.30 -11.19
C GLY A 121 -4.66 -9.03 -9.95
N LEU A 122 -3.35 -9.27 -9.87
CA LEU A 122 -2.74 -10.02 -8.76
C LEU A 122 -2.19 -9.13 -7.64
N GLY A 123 -1.92 -7.87 -7.92
CA GLY A 123 -1.21 -6.97 -7.01
C GLY A 123 -1.89 -6.85 -5.65
N LEU A 124 -3.14 -6.39 -5.62
CA LEU A 124 -3.87 -6.18 -4.36
C LEU A 124 -4.18 -7.50 -3.63
N ALA A 125 -4.50 -8.56 -4.37
CA ALA A 125 -4.70 -9.89 -3.78
C ALA A 125 -3.43 -10.39 -3.06
N LEU A 126 -2.26 -10.24 -3.69
CA LEU A 126 -0.97 -10.56 -3.06
C LEU A 126 -0.67 -9.63 -1.87
N THR A 127 -0.94 -8.33 -2.00
CA THR A 127 -0.81 -7.39 -0.88
C THR A 127 -1.62 -7.83 0.33
N LYS A 128 -2.89 -8.21 0.13
CA LYS A 128 -3.74 -8.71 1.22
C LYS A 128 -3.17 -9.99 1.84
N LYS A 129 -2.77 -10.98 1.02
CA LYS A 129 -2.14 -12.21 1.51
C LYS A 129 -0.87 -11.94 2.32
N ILE A 130 -0.02 -11.03 1.86
CA ILE A 130 1.20 -10.65 2.57
C ILE A 130 0.85 -10.00 3.90
N ILE A 131 -0.14 -9.11 3.96
CA ILE A 131 -0.54 -8.43 5.20
C ILE A 131 -1.13 -9.43 6.20
N GLU A 132 -2.03 -10.30 5.75
CA GLU A 132 -2.67 -11.31 6.61
C GLU A 132 -1.65 -12.32 7.15
N PHE A 133 -0.66 -12.72 6.35
CA PHE A 133 0.42 -13.61 6.80
C PHE A 133 1.29 -12.99 7.91
N GLN A 134 1.29 -11.66 8.01
CA GLN A 134 1.98 -10.92 9.06
C GLN A 134 1.05 -10.58 10.25
N ASN A 135 -0.12 -11.22 10.36
CA ASN A 135 -1.17 -10.90 11.33
C ASN A 135 -1.66 -9.45 11.26
N GLY A 136 -1.57 -8.83 10.08
CA GLY A 136 -2.05 -7.50 9.80
C GLY A 136 -3.46 -7.47 9.22
N LYS A 137 -3.95 -6.25 8.93
CA LYS A 137 -5.21 -6.02 8.20
C LYS A 137 -5.06 -4.90 7.18
N VAL A 138 -5.92 -4.90 6.16
CA VAL A 138 -6.00 -3.82 5.17
C VAL A 138 -7.43 -3.31 5.08
N GLU A 139 -7.57 -1.99 5.10
CA GLU A 139 -8.84 -1.27 4.96
C GLU A 139 -8.76 -0.36 3.73
N VAL A 140 -9.90 -0.16 3.08
CA VAL A 140 -10.01 0.70 1.90
C VAL A 140 -11.23 1.61 2.04
N GLU A 141 -10.99 2.90 1.88
CA GLU A 141 -12.00 3.94 1.80
C GLU A 141 -11.86 4.60 0.43
N SER A 142 -12.94 4.66 -0.36
CA SER A 142 -12.88 5.24 -1.69
C SER A 142 -14.24 5.75 -2.13
N GLU A 143 -14.23 6.85 -2.88
CA GLU A 143 -15.42 7.38 -3.54
C GLU A 143 -15.09 7.66 -5.00
N PHE A 144 -15.94 7.17 -5.90
CA PHE A 144 -15.77 7.35 -7.33
C PHE A 144 -15.71 8.85 -7.69
N GLY A 145 -14.60 9.25 -8.32
CA GLY A 145 -14.28 10.63 -8.68
C GLY A 145 -13.55 11.44 -7.62
N LYS A 146 -13.34 10.92 -6.40
CA LYS A 146 -12.66 11.64 -5.30
C LYS A 146 -11.33 11.02 -4.86
N GLY A 147 -11.01 9.82 -5.34
CA GLY A 147 -9.79 9.10 -5.00
C GLY A 147 -10.01 7.98 -4.00
N SER A 148 -8.91 7.42 -3.50
CA SER A 148 -8.94 6.27 -2.59
C SER A 148 -7.93 6.43 -1.47
N THR A 149 -8.18 5.73 -0.38
CA THR A 149 -7.29 5.62 0.76
C THR A 149 -7.18 4.15 1.14
N PHE A 150 -5.98 3.60 1.05
CA PHE A 150 -5.65 2.27 1.54
C PHE A 150 -4.90 2.40 2.85
N THR A 151 -5.43 1.78 3.91
CA THR A 151 -4.78 1.75 5.23
C THR A 151 -4.34 0.32 5.53
N VAL A 152 -3.03 0.13 5.72
CA VAL A 152 -2.42 -1.15 6.09
C VAL A 152 -2.02 -1.09 7.55
N PHE A 153 -2.43 -2.09 8.32
CA PHE A 153 -2.05 -2.26 9.72
C PHE A 153 -1.16 -3.49 9.83
N LEU A 154 -0.02 -3.33 10.48
CA LEU A 154 0.96 -4.39 10.70
C LEU A 154 1.46 -4.33 12.15
N PRO A 155 1.93 -5.45 12.71
CA PRO A 155 2.54 -5.44 14.03
C PRO A 155 3.84 -4.64 14.01
N THR A 156 4.16 -3.96 15.12
CA THR A 156 5.45 -3.26 15.30
C THR A 156 6.62 -4.24 15.40
N GLU A 157 6.36 -5.45 15.90
CA GLU A 157 7.28 -6.58 15.94
C GLU A 157 6.55 -7.88 15.63
N MET A 158 7.07 -8.65 14.67
CA MET A 158 6.67 -10.04 14.50
C MET A 158 7.30 -10.90 15.58
N GLU A 159 6.45 -11.64 16.29
CA GLU A 159 6.88 -12.74 17.13
C GLU A 159 7.53 -13.82 16.25
N THR A 160 8.79 -14.15 16.56
CA THR A 160 9.55 -15.23 15.90
C THR A 160 9.15 -16.63 16.39
N GLU A 161 8.23 -16.74 17.35
CA GLU A 161 7.77 -18.04 17.86
C GLU A 161 6.85 -18.72 16.84
N GLY A 162 7.31 -19.85 16.28
CA GLY A 162 6.51 -20.73 15.42
C GLY A 162 6.92 -20.79 13.94
N MET A 163 7.98 -20.10 13.51
CA MET A 163 8.47 -20.16 12.11
C MET A 163 9.48 -21.29 11.83
N VAL A 164 9.53 -22.31 12.69
CA VAL A 164 10.26 -23.56 12.39
C VAL A 164 9.37 -24.74 12.74
N ALA A 165 8.80 -25.35 11.71
CA ALA A 165 8.50 -26.78 11.66
C ALA A 165 8.88 -27.27 10.26
#